data_AF-A0A4Y8AMV1-F1
#
_entry.id   AF-A0A4Y8AMV1-F1
#
_cell.length_a   1.000
_cell.length_b   1.000
_cell.length_c   1.000
_cell.angle_alpha   90.00
_cell.angle_beta   90.00
_cell.angle_gamma   90.00
#
_symmetry.space_group_name_H-M   'P 1'
#
loop_
_entity.id
_entity.type
_entity.pdbx_description
1 polymer ?
#
loop_
_entity_poly.entity_id
_entity_poly.type
_entity_poly.pdbx_seq_one_letter_code
_entity_poly.pdbx_strand_id
1 'polypeptide(L)'
;MFKKLLNLKIYILLFLLFIRVNASLYANSSEQINYVELNPALEQELDNPLLHLDEYFEKIIKSDLILELNDVKILEKVDFDKVCPIDVIVSSDPGACGAVVNYTPPTPTASSGNTINQIAGLPSGSTFPVGTITNTFQELDSGSIVVNICSFTITVNDTQAPTASNPAAINVQCLGDVPAVDIAVVDDAADNCGTA
;
A
#
# COMPACT_ATOMS: atom_id res chain seq x y z
N MET A 1 33.55 2.79 34.58
CA MET A 1 33.09 1.38 34.63
C MET A 1 31.68 1.26 35.23
N PHE A 2 31.38 1.86 36.40
CA PHE A 2 30.06 1.81 37.06
C PHE A 2 28.87 2.37 36.23
N LYS A 3 29.08 3.43 35.44
CA LYS A 3 28.02 4.05 34.61
C LYS A 3 27.50 3.15 33.47
N LYS A 4 28.33 2.23 32.96
CA LYS A 4 27.96 1.29 31.88
C LYS A 4 27.13 0.11 32.41
N LEU A 5 27.49 -0.44 33.58
CA LEU A 5 26.69 -1.48 34.23
C LEU A 5 25.31 -0.97 34.68
N LEU A 6 25.20 0.31 35.05
CA LEU A 6 23.92 0.91 35.41
C LEU A 6 22.98 0.99 34.19
N ASN A 7 23.51 1.34 33.00
CA ASN A 7 22.73 1.38 31.76
C ASN A 7 22.28 -0.01 31.28
N LEU A 8 23.14 -1.03 31.42
CA LEU A 8 22.78 -2.41 31.08
C LEU A 8 21.66 -2.95 31.98
N LYS A 9 21.75 -2.66 33.29
CA LYS A 9 20.68 -3.03 34.24
C LYS A 9 19.37 -2.32 33.94
N ILE A 10 19.40 -1.06 33.52
CA ILE A 10 18.20 -0.29 33.13
C ILE A 10 17.57 -0.88 31.85
N TYR A 11 18.37 -1.26 30.84
CA TYR A 11 17.85 -1.86 29.61
C TYR A 11 17.25 -3.25 29.82
N ILE A 12 17.89 -4.10 30.65
CA ILE A 12 17.34 -5.40 31.04
C ILE A 12 16.06 -5.19 31.85
N LEU A 13 16.01 -4.20 32.75
CA LEU A 13 14.80 -3.89 33.50
C LEU A 13 13.66 -3.41 32.60
N LEU A 14 13.95 -2.58 31.59
CA LEU A 14 12.99 -2.08 30.61
C LEU A 14 12.47 -3.19 29.69
N PHE A 15 13.35 -4.11 29.28
CA PHE A 15 12.97 -5.30 28.50
C PHE A 15 12.09 -6.26 29.32
N LEU A 16 12.45 -6.51 30.58
CA LEU A 16 11.63 -7.29 31.51
C LEU A 16 10.31 -6.58 31.85
N LEU A 17 10.29 -5.24 31.93
CA LEU A 17 9.07 -4.45 32.12
C LEU A 17 8.16 -4.56 30.88
N PHE A 18 8.75 -4.48 29.69
CA PHE A 18 8.03 -4.66 28.43
C PHE A 18 7.38 -6.05 28.37
N ILE A 19 8.12 -7.10 28.75
CA ILE A 19 7.57 -8.46 28.86
C ILE A 19 6.42 -8.51 29.87
N ARG A 20 6.56 -7.90 31.07
CA ARG A 20 5.51 -7.88 32.09
C ARG A 20 4.26 -7.09 31.69
N VAL A 21 4.41 -5.95 31.03
CA VAL A 21 3.28 -5.13 30.55
C VAL A 21 2.48 -5.90 29.50
N ASN A 22 3.16 -6.58 28.57
CA ASN A 22 2.51 -7.43 27.58
C ASN A 22 1.84 -8.66 28.21
N ALA A 23 2.42 -9.24 29.28
CA ALA A 23 1.82 -10.35 30.02
C ALA A 23 0.53 -9.95 30.78
N SER A 24 0.47 -8.77 31.40
CA SER A 24 -0.74 -8.30 32.10
C SER A 24 -1.90 -7.93 31.18
N LEU A 25 -1.64 -7.55 29.92
CA LEU A 25 -2.68 -7.32 28.91
C LEU A 25 -3.39 -8.62 28.48
N TYR A 26 -2.76 -9.78 28.69
CA TYR A 26 -3.29 -11.10 28.32
C TYR A 26 -3.97 -11.86 29.47
N ALA A 27 -3.88 -11.37 30.71
CA ALA A 27 -4.44 -12.02 31.90
C ALA A 27 -5.99 -12.01 31.99
N ASN A 28 -6.70 -11.45 31.01
CA ASN A 28 -8.17 -11.48 30.92
C ASN A 28 -8.72 -12.63 30.07
N SER A 29 -7.88 -13.53 29.57
CA SER A 29 -8.32 -14.76 28.89
C SER A 29 -7.97 -15.99 29.75
N SER A 30 -8.93 -16.90 29.88
CA SER A 30 -8.97 -17.95 30.90
C SER A 30 -8.16 -19.21 30.58
N GLU A 31 -6.96 -19.09 29.99
CA GLU A 31 -6.11 -20.26 29.72
C GLU A 31 -4.73 -20.11 30.39
N GLN A 32 -4.38 -21.14 31.16
CA GLN A 32 -3.13 -21.28 31.93
C GLN A 32 -1.94 -21.40 30.98
N ILE A 33 -0.89 -20.57 31.14
CA ILE A 33 0.34 -20.65 30.33
C ILE A 33 1.54 -20.95 31.23
N ASN A 34 2.29 -22.02 30.89
CA ASN A 34 3.55 -22.41 31.52
C ASN A 34 4.71 -21.47 31.12
N TYR A 35 5.59 -21.17 32.06
CA TYR A 35 6.71 -20.24 31.90
C TYR A 35 7.78 -20.74 30.92
N VAL A 36 8.32 -19.83 30.10
CA VAL A 36 9.42 -20.06 29.13
C VAL A 36 10.77 -20.08 29.84
N GLU A 37 11.58 -21.12 29.63
CA GLU A 37 12.98 -21.21 30.05
C GLU A 37 13.88 -20.82 28.86
N LEU A 38 14.86 -19.93 29.06
CA LEU A 38 15.74 -19.41 28.00
C LEU A 38 16.73 -20.49 27.52
N ASN A 39 16.99 -20.55 26.21
CA ASN A 39 17.95 -21.49 25.61
C ASN A 39 19.39 -21.19 26.11
N PRO A 40 20.09 -22.15 26.74
CA PRO A 40 21.41 -21.93 27.33
C PRO A 40 22.53 -21.60 26.33
N ALA A 41 22.31 -21.80 25.02
CA ALA A 41 23.26 -21.37 23.99
C ALA A 41 23.32 -19.83 23.82
N LEU A 42 22.22 -19.12 24.12
CA LEU A 42 22.17 -17.65 24.06
C LEU A 42 22.83 -16.98 25.28
N GLU A 43 23.06 -17.72 26.37
CA GLU A 43 23.74 -17.21 27.55
C GLU A 43 25.26 -17.07 27.34
N GLN A 44 25.88 -17.88 26.46
CA GLN A 44 27.34 -17.83 26.22
C GLN A 44 27.78 -16.73 25.23
N GLU A 45 26.91 -16.24 24.34
CA GLU A 45 27.26 -15.14 23.42
C GLU A 45 27.13 -13.73 24.05
N LEU A 46 26.47 -13.61 25.22
CA LEU A 46 26.30 -12.35 25.95
C LEU A 46 27.58 -11.82 26.65
N ASP A 47 28.64 -12.64 26.68
CA ASP A 47 29.91 -12.33 27.36
C ASP A 47 31.03 -11.84 26.41
N ASN A 48 30.76 -11.65 25.11
CA ASN A 48 31.77 -11.16 24.16
C ASN A 48 31.76 -9.62 24.05
N PRO A 49 32.78 -8.89 24.57
CA PRO A 49 32.77 -7.42 24.64
C PRO A 49 33.09 -6.70 23.33
N LEU A 50 33.30 -7.42 22.21
CA LEU A 50 33.78 -6.85 20.94
C LEU A 50 32.79 -6.89 19.76
N LEU A 51 31.53 -7.33 19.95
CA LEU A 51 30.51 -7.19 18.90
C LEU A 51 29.77 -5.85 19.03
N HIS A 52 29.75 -5.06 17.96
CA HIS A 52 29.01 -3.81 17.86
C HIS A 52 27.50 -4.12 17.94
N LEU A 53 26.77 -3.47 18.86
CA LEU A 53 25.33 -3.69 19.08
C LEU A 53 24.48 -3.55 17.80
N ASP A 54 24.96 -2.76 16.84
CA ASP A 54 24.26 -2.47 15.59
C ASP A 54 24.25 -3.67 14.63
N GLU A 55 25.28 -4.51 14.68
CA GLU A 55 25.35 -5.76 13.90
C GLU A 55 24.46 -6.86 14.50
N TYR A 56 24.27 -6.85 15.83
CA TYR A 56 23.39 -7.80 16.54
C TYR A 56 21.91 -7.57 16.21
N PHE A 57 21.48 -6.30 16.13
CA PHE A 57 20.11 -5.95 15.73
C PHE A 57 19.82 -6.30 14.28
N GLU A 58 20.74 -6.00 13.34
CA GLU A 58 20.57 -6.41 11.95
C GLU A 58 20.56 -7.92 11.78
N LYS A 59 21.34 -8.67 12.56
CA LYS A 59 21.39 -10.14 12.48
C LYS A 59 20.15 -10.80 13.10
N ILE A 60 19.57 -10.21 14.15
CA ILE A 60 18.28 -10.63 14.72
C ILE A 60 17.11 -10.30 13.76
N ILE A 61 17.21 -9.21 12.99
CA ILE A 61 16.19 -8.83 11.99
C ILE A 61 16.37 -9.60 10.66
N LYS A 62 17.58 -10.03 10.30
CA LYS A 62 17.90 -10.73 9.04
C LYS A 62 18.04 -12.25 9.14
N SER A 63 18.14 -12.82 10.34
CA SER A 63 18.11 -14.29 10.50
C SER A 63 16.70 -14.72 10.92
N ASP A 64 16.08 -15.55 10.08
CA ASP A 64 14.81 -16.23 10.34
C ASP A 64 14.94 -17.24 11.50
N LEU A 65 15.22 -16.75 12.71
CA LEU A 65 15.33 -17.59 13.90
C LEU A 65 13.92 -17.86 14.44
N ILE A 66 13.36 -18.97 13.99
CA ILE A 66 12.14 -19.58 14.52
C ILE A 66 12.42 -20.03 15.96
N LEU A 67 11.88 -19.32 16.95
CA LEU A 67 11.76 -19.81 18.32
C LEU A 67 10.47 -20.60 18.42
N GLU A 68 10.56 -21.94 18.33
CA GLU A 68 9.43 -22.83 18.63
C GLU A 68 9.14 -22.78 20.14
N LEU A 69 8.18 -21.95 20.53
CA LEU A 69 7.44 -22.13 21.76
C LEU A 69 6.30 -23.09 21.44
N ASN A 70 6.31 -24.28 22.04
CA ASN A 70 5.22 -25.25 21.92
C ASN A 70 3.87 -24.53 22.19
N ASP A 71 3.10 -24.38 21.12
CA ASP A 71 1.79 -23.72 20.97
C ASP A 71 1.71 -22.19 20.98
N VAL A 72 2.82 -21.45 20.85
CA VAL A 72 2.78 -20.04 20.41
C VAL A 72 3.25 -19.97 18.97
N LYS A 73 2.29 -20.11 18.03
CA LYS A 73 2.45 -19.54 16.70
C LYS A 73 2.62 -18.03 16.94
N ILE A 74 3.86 -17.52 16.92
CA ILE A 74 4.07 -16.10 16.67
C ILE A 74 3.28 -15.87 15.38
N LEU A 75 2.20 -15.10 15.47
CA LEU A 75 1.38 -14.76 14.31
C LEU A 75 2.30 -14.00 13.37
N GLU A 76 3.02 -14.75 12.53
CA GLU A 76 3.10 -14.57 11.10
C GLU A 76 2.90 -13.11 10.78
N LYS A 77 3.92 -12.29 11.10
CA LYS A 77 4.04 -10.88 10.76
C LYS A 77 2.66 -10.24 10.50
N VAL A 78 1.72 -10.23 11.47
CA VAL A 78 0.25 -10.18 11.19
C VAL A 78 -0.01 -9.63 9.80
N ASP A 79 -0.10 -10.54 8.83
CA ASP A 79 -0.13 -10.15 7.43
C ASP A 79 -1.34 -9.24 7.34
N PHE A 80 -1.09 -7.96 7.13
CA PHE A 80 -2.12 -6.98 6.89
C PHE A 80 -2.61 -7.12 5.44
N ASP A 81 -2.68 -8.37 4.99
CA ASP A 81 -3.20 -8.84 3.72
C ASP A 81 -4.66 -9.22 3.92
N LYS A 82 -5.45 -8.27 4.45
CA LYS A 82 -6.90 -8.42 4.47
C LYS A 82 -7.52 -7.71 3.27
N VAL A 83 -7.38 -8.37 2.12
CA VAL A 83 -8.04 -8.11 0.82
C VAL A 83 -8.24 -6.62 0.54
N CYS A 84 -7.13 -5.88 0.50
CA CYS A 84 -7.14 -4.59 -0.18
C CYS A 84 -7.25 -4.86 -1.69
N PRO A 85 -8.06 -4.11 -2.45
CA PRO A 85 -8.08 -4.29 -3.89
C PRO A 85 -6.68 -4.05 -4.46
N ILE A 86 -6.33 -4.78 -5.51
CA ILE A 86 -5.09 -4.53 -6.23
C ILE A 86 -5.26 -3.34 -7.18
N ASP A 87 -4.14 -2.76 -7.60
CA ASP A 87 -4.14 -1.75 -8.65
C ASP A 87 -4.80 -2.27 -9.92
N VAL A 88 -5.60 -1.42 -10.55
CA VAL A 88 -6.32 -1.72 -11.80
C VAL A 88 -5.78 -0.83 -12.91
N ILE A 89 -5.46 -1.43 -14.05
CA ILE A 89 -5.03 -0.72 -15.26
C ILE A 89 -5.97 -1.14 -16.39
N VAL A 90 -6.63 -0.17 -17.00
CA VAL A 90 -7.55 -0.37 -18.13
C VAL A 90 -7.34 0.70 -19.20
N SER A 91 -7.84 0.44 -20.41
CA SER A 91 -7.98 1.47 -21.45
C SER A 91 -9.29 2.23 -21.29
N SER A 92 -9.35 3.48 -21.78
CA SER A 92 -10.60 4.23 -21.97
C SER A 92 -11.59 3.47 -22.87
N ASP A 93 -12.88 3.68 -22.62
CA ASP A 93 -13.96 3.16 -23.45
C ASP A 93 -13.96 3.87 -24.82
N PRO A 94 -14.29 3.17 -25.93
CA PRO A 94 -14.23 3.78 -27.24
C PRO A 94 -15.10 5.04 -27.40
N GLY A 95 -14.49 6.15 -27.82
CA GLY A 95 -15.15 7.43 -28.02
C GLY A 95 -15.46 8.18 -26.72
N ALA A 96 -14.99 7.70 -25.58
CA ALA A 96 -15.20 8.32 -24.27
C ALA A 96 -13.87 8.65 -23.60
N CYS A 97 -13.91 9.60 -22.66
CA CYS A 97 -12.74 10.00 -21.89
C CYS A 97 -12.66 9.39 -20.50
N GLY A 98 -12.87 8.09 -20.44
CA GLY A 98 -12.86 7.30 -19.22
C GLY A 98 -13.30 5.88 -19.49
N ALA A 99 -13.27 5.06 -18.45
CA ALA A 99 -13.72 3.67 -18.49
C ALA A 99 -14.59 3.35 -17.27
N VAL A 100 -15.61 2.52 -17.44
CA VAL A 100 -16.33 1.95 -16.29
C VAL A 100 -15.46 0.87 -15.65
N VAL A 101 -15.06 1.09 -14.39
CA VAL A 101 -14.18 0.15 -13.67
C VAL A 101 -14.93 -0.52 -12.53
N ASN A 102 -14.91 -1.86 -12.55
CA ASN A 102 -15.44 -2.69 -11.48
C ASN A 102 -14.29 -3.26 -10.65
N TYR A 103 -14.35 -3.06 -9.34
CA TYR A 103 -13.46 -3.67 -8.36
C TYR A 103 -14.28 -4.18 -7.16
N THR A 104 -13.75 -5.16 -6.43
CA THR A 104 -14.38 -5.63 -5.19
C THR A 104 -13.90 -4.75 -4.03
N PRO A 105 -14.78 -4.02 -3.32
CA PRO A 105 -14.37 -3.25 -2.15
C PRO A 105 -13.77 -4.14 -1.05
N PRO A 106 -12.89 -3.62 -0.18
CA PRO A 106 -12.33 -4.40 0.91
C PRO A 106 -13.42 -4.87 1.88
N THR A 107 -13.20 -6.00 2.53
CA THR A 107 -14.12 -6.59 3.52
C THR A 107 -13.59 -6.40 4.95
N PRO A 108 -14.45 -6.12 5.95
CA PRO A 108 -14.01 -5.93 7.33
C PRO A 108 -13.25 -7.11 7.92
N THR A 109 -12.40 -6.82 8.91
CA THR A 109 -11.54 -7.74 9.65
C THR A 109 -12.30 -8.62 10.66
N ALA A 110 -13.24 -9.45 10.19
CA ALA A 110 -13.85 -10.60 10.90
C ALA A 110 -14.49 -10.34 12.28
N SER A 111 -14.43 -9.12 12.84
CA SER A 111 -15.13 -8.74 14.05
C SER A 111 -16.52 -8.23 13.72
N SER A 112 -17.51 -8.75 14.45
CA SER A 112 -18.86 -8.20 14.47
C SER A 112 -18.80 -6.75 14.97
N GLY A 113 -19.06 -5.79 14.09
CA GLY A 113 -19.08 -4.35 14.43
C GLY A 113 -18.17 -3.48 13.58
N ASN A 114 -17.23 -4.05 12.82
CA ASN A 114 -16.38 -3.26 11.94
C ASN A 114 -17.13 -2.84 10.67
N THR A 115 -16.86 -1.62 10.22
CA THR A 115 -17.45 -1.05 8.99
C THR A 115 -16.36 -0.56 8.06
N ILE A 116 -16.59 -0.66 6.75
CA ILE A 116 -15.71 -0.15 5.71
C ILE A 116 -16.29 1.13 5.13
N ASN A 117 -15.50 2.20 5.11
CA ASN A 117 -15.85 3.49 4.52
C ASN A 117 -14.87 3.85 3.41
N GLN A 118 -15.37 4.18 2.23
CA GLN A 118 -14.56 4.83 1.20
C GLN A 118 -14.37 6.30 1.56
N ILE A 119 -13.12 6.75 1.61
CA ILE A 119 -12.76 8.14 1.95
C ILE A 119 -12.09 8.90 0.81
N ALA A 120 -11.66 8.19 -0.24
CA ALA A 120 -11.13 8.81 -1.46
C ALA A 120 -11.44 7.96 -2.70
N GLY A 121 -11.41 8.64 -3.85
CA GLY A 121 -11.66 8.05 -5.16
C GLY A 121 -13.13 7.85 -5.50
N LEU A 122 -13.43 6.99 -6.47
CA LEU A 122 -14.79 6.74 -6.96
C LEU A 122 -15.25 5.32 -6.62
N PRO A 123 -16.55 5.07 -6.40
CA PRO A 123 -17.05 3.74 -6.07
C PRO A 123 -16.95 2.77 -7.26
N SER A 124 -16.94 1.47 -6.97
CA SER A 124 -16.93 0.41 -7.99
C SER A 124 -18.14 0.53 -8.92
N GLY A 125 -17.91 0.34 -10.22
CA GLY A 125 -18.90 0.52 -11.27
C GLY A 125 -19.06 1.96 -11.75
N SER A 126 -18.29 2.91 -11.20
CA SER A 126 -18.23 4.29 -11.72
C SER A 126 -17.43 4.38 -13.00
N THR A 127 -17.67 5.43 -13.78
CA THR A 127 -16.77 5.86 -14.85
C THR A 127 -15.58 6.62 -14.24
N PHE A 128 -14.39 6.06 -14.41
CA PHE A 128 -13.13 6.70 -14.04
C PHE A 128 -12.59 7.48 -15.24
N PRO A 129 -12.28 8.78 -15.12
CA PRO A 129 -11.65 9.54 -16.19
C PRO A 129 -10.25 9.00 -16.51
N VAL A 130 -9.76 9.31 -17.71
CA VAL A 130 -8.36 9.04 -18.07
C VAL A 130 -7.39 9.68 -17.07
N GLY A 131 -6.36 8.93 -16.70
CA GLY A 131 -5.40 9.26 -15.66
C GLY A 131 -5.40 8.25 -14.52
N THR A 132 -4.74 8.60 -13.41
CA THR A 132 -4.63 7.76 -12.22
C THR A 132 -5.43 8.34 -11.07
N ILE A 133 -6.34 7.56 -10.51
CA ILE A 133 -7.11 7.89 -9.31
C ILE A 133 -6.74 6.92 -8.21
N THR A 134 -6.39 7.46 -7.04
CA THR A 134 -6.18 6.65 -5.83
C THR A 134 -7.51 6.50 -5.09
N ASN A 135 -7.94 5.26 -4.93
CA ASN A 135 -9.06 4.90 -4.08
C ASN A 135 -8.53 4.55 -2.68
N THR A 136 -9.15 5.12 -1.64
CA THR A 136 -8.78 4.85 -0.26
C THR A 136 -10.00 4.47 0.56
N PHE A 137 -9.86 3.41 1.33
CA PHE A 137 -10.84 2.87 2.24
C PHE A 137 -10.28 2.87 3.67
N GLN A 138 -11.13 3.16 4.64
CA GLN A 138 -10.85 3.03 6.05
C GLN A 138 -11.76 1.97 6.67
N GLU A 139 -11.20 1.13 7.52
CA GLU A 139 -11.96 0.27 8.40
C GLU A 139 -12.10 0.94 9.77
N LEU A 140 -13.33 0.98 10.26
CA LEU A 140 -13.65 1.49 11.58
C LEU A 140 -14.09 0.34 12.49
N ASP A 141 -13.42 0.17 13.64
CA ASP A 141 -13.92 -0.64 14.74
C ASP A 141 -15.08 0.10 15.41
N SER A 142 -16.20 -0.63 15.53
CA SER A 142 -17.43 -0.15 16.17
C SER A 142 -17.90 1.20 15.60
N GLY A 143 -17.60 1.43 14.32
CA GLY A 143 -17.96 2.63 13.56
C GLY A 143 -17.24 3.92 13.95
N SER A 144 -16.24 3.90 14.84
CA SER A 144 -15.64 5.13 15.37
C SER A 144 -14.11 5.16 15.37
N ILE A 145 -13.43 4.02 15.46
CA ILE A 145 -11.97 3.96 15.60
C ILE A 145 -11.37 3.42 14.32
N VAL A 146 -10.50 4.18 13.65
CA VAL A 146 -9.78 3.68 12.47
C VAL A 146 -8.79 2.59 12.90
N VAL A 147 -9.01 1.37 12.42
CA VAL A 147 -8.16 0.20 12.70
C VAL A 147 -7.40 -0.27 11.48
N ASN A 148 -7.85 0.11 10.28
CA ASN A 148 -7.21 -0.28 9.03
C ASN A 148 -7.38 0.81 7.95
N ILE A 149 -6.38 0.94 7.08
CA ILE A 149 -6.44 1.77 5.87
C ILE A 149 -5.92 0.94 4.70
N CYS A 150 -6.70 0.92 3.62
CA CYS A 150 -6.36 0.27 2.37
C CYS A 150 -6.43 1.30 1.24
N SER A 151 -5.38 1.34 0.41
CA SER A 151 -5.35 2.18 -0.79
C SER A 151 -4.90 1.38 -1.99
N PHE A 152 -5.48 1.68 -3.14
CA PHE A 152 -5.09 1.15 -4.45
C PHE A 152 -5.35 2.20 -5.52
N THR A 153 -4.76 1.99 -6.68
CA THR A 153 -4.85 2.91 -7.81
C THR A 153 -5.67 2.31 -8.94
N ILE A 154 -6.43 3.17 -9.61
CA ILE A 154 -7.08 2.86 -10.87
C ILE A 154 -6.45 3.78 -11.92
N THR A 155 -5.80 3.19 -12.92
CA THR A 155 -5.20 3.90 -14.04
C THR A 155 -6.00 3.60 -15.30
N VAL A 156 -6.58 4.64 -15.88
CA VAL A 156 -7.27 4.59 -17.16
C VAL A 156 -6.36 5.23 -18.20
N ASN A 157 -5.85 4.43 -19.12
CA ASN A 157 -5.00 4.88 -20.20
C ASN A 157 -5.84 5.27 -21.41
N ASP A 158 -5.60 6.45 -21.97
CA ASP A 158 -6.09 6.73 -23.30
C ASP A 158 -5.27 5.96 -24.33
N THR A 159 -5.96 5.24 -25.19
CA THR A 159 -5.34 4.40 -26.22
C THR A 159 -5.92 4.65 -27.61
N GLN A 160 -6.86 5.59 -27.73
CA GLN A 160 -7.38 5.98 -29.03
C GLN A 160 -6.47 7.06 -29.62
N ALA A 161 -6.19 6.92 -30.91
CA ALA A 161 -5.40 7.93 -31.61
C ALA A 161 -6.31 9.10 -32.01
N PRO A 162 -5.82 10.35 -31.93
CA PRO A 162 -6.54 11.48 -32.47
C PRO A 162 -6.73 11.33 -33.98
N THR A 163 -7.79 11.94 -34.50
CA THR A 163 -8.13 11.92 -35.93
C THR A 163 -8.14 13.33 -36.49
N ALA A 164 -7.68 13.50 -37.72
CA ALA A 164 -7.83 14.73 -38.50
C ALA A 164 -7.71 14.38 -39.99
N SER A 165 -8.35 15.15 -40.85
CA SER A 165 -8.17 15.05 -42.29
C SER A 165 -6.89 15.75 -42.74
N ASN A 166 -6.27 15.21 -43.80
CA ASN A 166 -5.19 15.90 -44.47
C ASN A 166 -5.76 17.09 -45.27
N PRO A 167 -5.09 18.26 -45.25
CA PRO A 167 -5.43 19.35 -46.16
C PRO A 167 -5.42 18.87 -47.62
N ALA A 168 -6.32 19.43 -48.44
CA ALA A 168 -6.32 19.15 -49.87
C ALA A 168 -4.98 19.58 -50.50
N ALA A 169 -4.48 18.78 -51.46
CA ALA A 169 -3.26 19.13 -52.17
C ALA A 169 -3.45 20.43 -52.95
N ILE A 170 -2.50 21.35 -52.77
CA ILE A 170 -2.46 22.62 -53.50
C ILE A 170 -1.57 22.43 -54.73
N ASN A 171 -2.16 22.57 -55.92
CA ASN A 171 -1.45 22.49 -57.18
C ASN A 171 -1.44 23.86 -57.85
N VAL A 172 -0.26 24.48 -57.95
CA VAL A 172 -0.08 25.82 -58.54
C VAL A 172 0.92 25.76 -59.69
N GLN A 173 0.73 26.60 -60.71
CA GLN A 173 1.61 26.64 -61.89
C GLN A 173 2.85 27.53 -61.67
N CYS A 174 2.78 28.47 -60.72
CA CYS A 174 3.88 29.35 -60.37
C CYS A 174 3.84 29.72 -58.88
N LEU A 175 4.94 30.30 -58.39
CA LEU A 175 5.07 30.71 -56.99
C LEU A 175 4.08 31.83 -56.60
N GLY A 176 3.63 32.63 -57.56
CA GLY A 176 2.69 33.72 -57.32
C GLY A 176 1.26 33.27 -57.02
N ASP A 177 0.90 32.05 -57.41
CA ASP A 177 -0.44 31.49 -57.21
C ASP A 177 -0.55 30.69 -55.90
N VAL A 178 0.53 30.56 -55.13
CA VAL A 178 0.51 29.90 -53.83
C VAL A 178 -0.45 30.70 -52.92
N PRO A 179 -1.56 30.10 -52.46
CA PRO A 179 -2.49 30.79 -51.59
C PRO A 179 -1.80 31.15 -50.27
N ALA A 180 -2.32 32.18 -49.59
CA ALA A 180 -1.88 32.47 -48.23
C ALA A 180 -2.08 31.23 -47.35
N VAL A 181 -1.17 31.04 -46.38
CA VAL A 181 -1.30 29.97 -45.39
C VAL A 181 -2.65 30.12 -44.68
N ASP A 182 -3.43 29.05 -44.70
CA ASP A 182 -4.70 28.94 -43.99
C ASP A 182 -4.61 27.82 -42.96
N ILE A 183 -4.57 28.18 -41.68
CA ILE A 183 -4.53 27.23 -40.56
C ILE A 183 -5.92 26.66 -40.24
N ALA A 184 -6.99 27.22 -40.80
CA ALA A 184 -8.35 26.74 -40.61
C ALA A 184 -8.75 25.63 -41.59
N VAL A 185 -7.84 25.18 -42.46
CA VAL A 185 -8.10 24.14 -43.46
C VAL A 185 -8.30 22.74 -42.84
N VAL A 186 -7.81 22.51 -41.63
CA VAL A 186 -8.08 21.30 -40.84
C VAL A 186 -9.04 21.69 -39.72
N ASP A 187 -10.32 21.40 -39.90
CA ASP A 187 -11.40 21.77 -38.98
C ASP A 187 -12.05 20.55 -38.29
N ASP A 188 -11.59 19.35 -38.62
CA ASP A 188 -12.12 18.07 -38.13
C ASP A 188 -11.16 17.34 -37.17
N ALA A 189 -10.15 18.06 -36.64
CA ALA A 189 -9.29 17.52 -35.60
C ALA A 189 -10.13 17.15 -34.38
N ALA A 190 -10.08 15.87 -34.00
CA ALA A 190 -10.86 15.32 -32.91
C ALA A 190 -10.04 14.32 -32.12
N ASP A 191 -10.31 14.28 -30.82
CA ASP A 191 -9.78 13.30 -29.90
C ASP A 191 -10.86 12.98 -28.86
N ASN A 192 -10.93 11.72 -28.42
CA ASN A 192 -11.85 11.33 -27.34
C ASN A 192 -11.37 11.86 -25.99
N CYS A 193 -10.09 12.22 -25.85
CA CYS A 193 -9.47 12.59 -24.58
C CYS A 193 -8.59 13.84 -24.61
N GLY A 194 -9.18 14.96 -24.99
CA GLY A 194 -8.55 16.26 -24.90
C GLY A 194 -9.23 17.25 -25.82
N THR A 195 -8.64 18.43 -25.92
CA THR A 195 -8.83 19.26 -27.11
C THR A 195 -7.75 18.85 -28.11
N ALA A 196 -8.17 18.39 -29.29
CA ALA A 196 -7.29 18.10 -30.42
C ALA A 196 -6.42 19.30 -30.81
#